data_AF-A0A0F9EK32-F1
#
_entry.id   AF-A0A0F9EK32-F1
#
_cell.length_a   1.000
_cell.length_b   1.000
_cell.length_c   1.000
_cell.angle_alpha   90.00
_cell.angle_beta   90.00
_cell.angle_gamma   90.00
#
_symmetry.space_group_name_H-M   'P 1'
#
loop_
_entity.id
_entity.type
_entity.pdbx_description
1 polymer ?
#
loop_
_entity_poly.entity_id
_entity_poly.type
_entity_poly.pdbx_seq_one_letter_code
_entity_poly.pdbx_strand_id
1 'polypeptide(L)'
;PHAAIDAPVNLEVWTDLTGVDVAWTFTDDVGGKTQLEYRVRLILTGPNLTIWDSGWVVSGDTTYNIPVVLNPGSNYTVELQLKNNHGIRSD
;
A
#
# COMPACT_ATOMS: atom_id res chain seq x y z
N PRO A 1 -6.48 -1.17 14.27
CA PRO A 1 -5.14 -1.62 13.82
C PRO A 1 -4.66 -0.55 12.87
N HIS A 2 -3.54 0.10 13.13
CA HIS A 2 -3.12 1.23 12.31
C HIS A 2 -2.13 0.75 11.26
N ALA A 3 -2.17 1.42 10.10
CA ALA A 3 -1.25 1.21 9.01
C ALA A 3 -0.55 2.54 8.71
N ALA A 4 0.79 2.52 8.66
CA ALA A 4 1.58 3.67 8.22
C ALA A 4 2.43 3.26 7.04
N ILE A 5 2.29 3.94 5.90
CA ILE A 5 3.18 3.74 4.75
C ILE A 5 4.52 4.40 5.08
N ASP A 6 5.58 3.59 5.05
CA ASP A 6 6.97 4.02 5.29
C ASP A 6 7.68 4.34 3.98
N ALA A 7 7.34 3.61 2.91
CA ALA A 7 7.75 3.87 1.54
C ALA A 7 6.60 3.52 0.58
N PRO A 8 6.38 4.28 -0.49
CA PRO A 8 7.09 5.49 -0.89
C PRO A 8 6.83 6.66 0.08
N VAL A 9 7.78 7.59 0.17
CA VAL A 9 7.59 8.82 0.97
C VAL A 9 6.78 9.86 0.18
N ASN A 10 6.14 10.79 0.88
CA ASN A 10 5.36 11.84 0.21
C ASN A 10 6.25 12.68 -0.72
N LEU A 11 5.78 12.91 -1.94
CA LEU A 11 6.49 13.61 -3.02
C LEU A 11 7.81 12.94 -3.44
N GLU A 12 7.96 11.63 -3.20
CA GLU A 12 9.05 10.86 -3.76
C GLU A 12 9.04 10.91 -5.30
N VAL A 13 10.22 11.11 -5.89
CA VAL A 13 10.40 11.10 -7.35
C VAL A 13 11.01 9.78 -7.76
N TRP A 14 10.24 8.99 -8.50
CA TRP A 14 10.72 7.73 -9.05
C TRP A 14 11.49 7.95 -10.35
N THR A 15 12.69 7.36 -10.42
CA THR A 15 13.57 7.38 -11.60
C THR A 15 13.54 6.06 -12.36
N ASP A 16 13.35 4.96 -11.65
CA ASP A 16 12.87 3.71 -12.24
C ASP A 16 11.36 3.80 -12.39
N LEU A 17 10.87 3.51 -13.58
CA LEU A 17 9.44 3.54 -13.90
C LEU A 17 8.82 2.14 -13.88
N THR A 18 9.60 1.13 -13.50
CA THR A 18 9.15 -0.26 -13.40
C THR A 18 9.05 -0.68 -11.95
N GLY A 19 7.87 -1.16 -11.57
CA GLY A 19 7.61 -1.50 -10.18
C GLY A 19 7.38 -0.26 -9.30
N VAL A 20 6.65 -0.46 -8.20
CA VAL A 20 6.64 0.49 -7.07
C VAL A 20 6.76 -0.32 -5.80
N ASP A 21 7.84 -0.14 -5.06
CA ASP A 21 8.02 -0.76 -3.77
C ASP A 21 7.22 0.00 -2.70
N VAL A 22 6.35 -0.73 -2.02
CA VAL A 22 5.55 -0.23 -0.92
C VAL A 22 5.98 -0.96 0.34
N ALA A 23 6.34 -0.23 1.38
CA ALA A 23 6.64 -0.74 2.70
C ALA A 23 5.80 -0.03 3.74
N TRP A 24 5.40 -0.74 4.79
CA TRP A 24 4.54 -0.17 5.83
C TRP A 24 4.79 -0.79 7.19
N THR A 25 4.31 -0.08 8.22
CA THR A 25 4.28 -0.56 9.59
C THR A 25 2.84 -0.85 9.99
N PHE A 26 2.61 -2.03 10.58
CA PHE A 26 1.37 -2.39 11.26
C PHE A 26 1.53 -2.14 12.76
N THR A 27 0.58 -1.43 13.37
CA THR A 27 0.50 -1.29 14.82
C THR A 27 -0.86 -1.69 15.37
N ASP A 28 -0.86 -2.19 16.61
CA ASP A 28 -2.07 -2.50 17.35
C ASP A 28 -2.03 -1.87 18.73
N ASP A 29 -2.85 -0.84 18.92
CA ASP A 29 -2.95 -0.06 20.16
C ASP A 29 -3.51 -0.86 21.35
N VAL A 30 -4.22 -1.96 21.10
CA VAL A 30 -4.85 -2.77 22.16
C VAL A 30 -4.03 -4.01 22.52
N GLY A 31 -3.06 -4.36 21.68
CA GLY A 31 -2.24 -5.57 21.81
C GLY A 31 -2.97 -6.87 21.40
N GLY A 32 -2.21 -7.82 20.86
CA GLY A 32 -2.69 -9.17 20.54
C GLY A 32 -3.29 -9.36 19.14
N LYS A 33 -3.39 -8.30 18.33
CA LYS A 33 -3.74 -8.42 16.92
C LYS A 33 -2.48 -8.43 16.05
N THR A 34 -2.48 -9.29 15.04
CA THR A 34 -1.46 -9.33 13.98
C THR A 34 -2.12 -9.01 12.65
N GLN A 35 -1.38 -8.48 11.69
CA GLN A 35 -1.84 -8.42 10.30
C GLN A 35 -2.14 -9.84 9.81
N LEU A 36 -3.22 -9.98 9.04
CA LEU A 36 -3.62 -11.22 8.37
C LEU A 36 -3.80 -11.02 6.87
N GLU A 37 -4.34 -9.87 6.47
CA GLU A 37 -4.50 -9.52 5.06
C GLU A 37 -4.08 -8.07 4.83
N TYR A 38 -3.65 -7.78 3.60
CA TYR A 38 -3.41 -6.42 3.13
C TYR A 38 -3.98 -6.22 1.72
N ARG A 39 -4.17 -4.96 1.34
CA ARG A 39 -4.50 -4.52 -0.01
C ARG A 39 -3.75 -3.24 -0.33
N VAL A 40 -3.01 -3.25 -1.43
CA VAL A 40 -2.27 -2.10 -1.95
C VAL A 40 -2.92 -1.64 -3.24
N ARG A 41 -3.17 -0.34 -3.36
CA ARG A 41 -3.70 0.29 -4.57
C ARG A 41 -2.80 1.41 -5.02
N LEU A 42 -2.69 1.55 -6.35
CA LEU A 42 -2.00 2.66 -6.99
C LEU A 42 -3.00 3.44 -7.83
N ILE A 43 -3.08 4.74 -7.55
CA ILE A 43 -4.07 5.63 -8.16
C ILE A 43 -3.32 6.72 -8.91
N LEU A 44 -3.65 6.91 -10.18
CA LEU A 44 -3.19 8.05 -10.96
C LEU A 44 -4.01 9.29 -10.55
N THR A 45 -3.35 10.27 -9.93
CA THR A 45 -4.01 11.36 -9.19
C THR A 45 -4.87 12.27 -10.08
N GLY A 46 -4.41 12.57 -11.30
CA GLY A 46 -5.12 13.47 -12.22
C GLY A 46 -6.55 13.03 -12.57
N PRO A 47 -6.74 11.87 -13.21
CA PRO A 47 -8.06 11.29 -13.51
C PRO A 47 -8.68 10.53 -12.33
N ASN A 48 -8.00 10.40 -11.18
CA ASN A 48 -8.39 9.56 -10.05
C ASN A 48 -8.69 8.11 -10.47
N LEU A 49 -7.82 7.54 -11.30
CA LEU A 49 -7.97 6.20 -11.84
C LEU A 49 -7.11 5.20 -11.06
N THR A 50 -7.72 4.15 -10.51
CA THR A 50 -6.98 3.01 -9.97
C THR A 50 -6.33 2.26 -11.13
N ILE A 51 -5.00 2.32 -11.21
CA ILE A 51 -4.21 1.64 -12.24
C ILE A 51 -3.71 0.27 -11.77
N TRP A 52 -3.64 0.07 -10.46
CA TRP A 52 -3.31 -1.22 -9.86
C TRP A 52 -4.09 -1.44 -8.57
N ASP A 53 -4.45 -2.70 -8.36
CA ASP A 53 -5.09 -3.19 -7.15
C ASP A 53 -4.63 -4.62 -6.90
N SER A 54 -3.95 -4.87 -5.77
CA SER A 54 -3.52 -6.22 -5.42
C SER A 54 -4.68 -7.17 -5.10
N GLY A 55 -5.89 -6.63 -4.87
CA GLY A 55 -6.93 -7.32 -4.13
C GLY A 55 -6.52 -7.55 -2.67
N TRP A 56 -7.33 -8.31 -1.93
CA TRP A 56 -6.95 -8.76 -0.59
C TRP A 56 -5.94 -9.91 -0.72
N VAL A 57 -4.73 -9.68 -0.23
CA VAL A 57 -3.67 -10.67 -0.13
C VAL A 57 -3.63 -11.19 1.30
N VAL A 58 -3.75 -12.51 1.47
CA VAL A 58 -3.64 -13.16 2.79
C VAL A 58 -2.16 -13.35 3.11
N SER A 59 -1.56 -12.37 3.80
CA SER A 59 -0.17 -12.42 4.26
C SER A 59 0.08 -11.42 5.40
N GLY A 60 1.06 -11.77 6.24
CA GLY A 60 1.61 -10.91 7.29
C GLY A 60 2.79 -10.05 6.82
N ASP A 61 3.14 -10.08 5.53
CA ASP A 61 4.23 -9.28 4.98
C ASP A 61 3.95 -7.78 5.12
N THR A 62 5.01 -7.00 5.27
CA THR A 62 4.95 -5.55 5.43
C THR A 62 5.54 -4.81 4.24
N THR A 63 5.68 -5.52 3.12
CA THR A 63 6.25 -5.02 1.87
C THR A 63 5.51 -5.60 0.68
N TYR A 64 5.36 -4.82 -0.39
CA TYR A 64 4.75 -5.26 -1.63
C TYR A 64 5.32 -4.48 -2.83
N ASN A 65 5.74 -5.20 -3.86
CA ASN A 65 6.11 -4.59 -5.14
C ASN A 65 4.87 -4.57 -6.05
N ILE A 66 4.46 -3.38 -6.47
CA ILE A 66 3.38 -3.19 -7.45
C ILE A 66 3.97 -3.34 -8.86
N PRO A 67 3.66 -4.40 -9.62
CA PRO A 67 4.31 -4.69 -10.89
C PRO A 67 3.69 -3.89 -12.04
N VAL A 68 3.97 -2.59 -12.09
CA VAL A 68 3.46 -1.65 -13.11
C VAL A 68 4.58 -0.97 -13.88
N VAL A 69 4.22 -0.38 -15.02
CA VAL A 69 5.06 0.61 -15.71
C VAL A 69 4.40 1.98 -15.57
N LEU A 70 5.14 2.94 -15.02
CA LEU A 70 4.66 4.28 -14.73
C LEU A 70 4.84 5.22 -15.93
N ASN A 71 3.95 6.21 -16.02
CA ASN A 71 4.04 7.25 -17.03
C ASN A 71 4.91 8.41 -16.50
N PRO A 72 5.97 8.80 -17.22
CA PRO A 72 6.79 9.94 -16.85
C PRO A 72 5.94 11.21 -16.63
N GLY A 73 6.27 11.98 -15.60
CA GLY A 73 5.60 13.26 -15.30
C GLY A 73 4.18 13.14 -14.72
N SER A 74 3.73 11.93 -14.39
CA SER A 74 2.45 11.70 -13.73
C SER A 74 2.58 11.65 -12.20
N ASN A 75 1.54 12.10 -11.51
CA ASN A 75 1.43 11.96 -10.06
C ASN A 75 0.60 10.74 -9.70
N TYR A 76 1.05 10.02 -8.67
CA TYR A 76 0.41 8.82 -8.17
C TYR A 76 0.20 8.90 -6.66
N THR A 77 -0.87 8.26 -6.20
CA THR A 77 -1.17 8.04 -4.79
C THR A 77 -1.12 6.55 -4.52
N VAL A 78 -0.36 6.14 -3.52
CA VAL A 78 -0.41 4.78 -2.97
C VAL A 78 -1.40 4.77 -1.81
N GLU A 79 -2.32 3.83 -1.83
CA GLU A 79 -3.23 3.57 -0.72
C GLU A 79 -3.00 2.16 -0.18
N LEU A 80 -3.02 2.04 1.14
CA LEU A 80 -2.86 0.79 1.86
C LEU A 80 -4.07 0.55 2.75
N GLN A 81 -4.56 -0.68 2.77
CA GLN A 81 -5.55 -1.12 3.74
C GLN A 81 -5.14 -2.47 4.32
N LEU A 82 -5.16 -2.60 5.64
CA LEU A 82 -4.83 -3.82 6.35
C LEU A 82 -6.10 -4.45 6.94
N LYS A 83 -6.04 -5.75 7.21
CA LYS A 83 -6.94 -6.45 8.14
C LYS A 83 -6.13 -7.26 9.11
N ASN A 84 -6.56 -7.25 10.36
CA ASN A 84 -5.96 -8.12 11.36
C ASN A 84 -6.57 -9.53 11.37
N ASN A 85 -6.02 -10.40 12.21
CA ASN A 85 -6.49 -11.76 12.49
C ASN A 85 -7.93 -11.88 13.05
N HIS A 86 -8.61 -10.76 13.29
CA HIS A 86 -10.02 -10.70 13.71
C HIS A 86 -10.93 -10.13 12.61
N GLY A 87 -10.41 -9.91 11.39
CA GLY A 87 -11.14 -9.36 10.26
C GLY A 87 -11.42 -7.86 10.35
N ILE A 88 -10.88 -7.17 11.35
CA ILE A 88 -11.03 -5.72 11.52
C ILE A 88 -10.05 -5.01 10.59
N ARG A 89 -10.56 -4.07 9.80
CA ARG A 89 -9.74 -3.26 8.88
C ARG A 89 -8.98 -2.17 9.60
N SER A 90 -7.85 -1.75 9.02
CA SER A 90 -7.22 -0.50 9.43
C SER A 90 -8.10 0.69 9.10
N ASP A 91 -8.14 1.62 10.04
CA ASP A 91 -8.65 2.97 9.89
C ASP A 91 -7.67 3.87 9.13
#